data_AF-A0A8H7NDH9-F1
#
_entry.id   AF-A0A8H7NDH9-F1
#
_cell.length_a   1.000
_cell.length_b   1.000
_cell.length_c   1.000
_cell.angle_alpha   90.00
_cell.angle_beta   90.00
_cell.angle_gamma   90.00
#
_symmetry.space_group_name_H-M   'P 1'
#
loop_
_entity.id
_entity.type
_entity.pdbx_description
1 polymer ?
#
loop_
_entity_poly.entity_id
_entity_poly.type
_entity_poly.pdbx_seq_one_letter_code
_entity_poly.pdbx_strand_id
1 'polypeptide(L)'
;MPEGLLLFATTISDILMQFCPGIETLIMGDVTYGACCIDDYTARALGCDLLVHYAHSCLIPVDVTKIKTLYVFVDISIDVTHLLASLERNFPTGKTIAVVGTIQFNATIHGVKNALERAGFRILVPQIAPSARARSSGAPPRVSRTTMPSTSSCTSATAASTSRAS
;
A
#
# COMPACT_ATOMS: atom_id res chain seq x y z
N MET A 1 -14.03 5.89 1.75
CA MET A 1 -13.64 4.52 1.29
C MET A 1 -13.21 4.65 -0.17
N PRO A 2 -12.31 3.79 -0.69
CA PRO A 2 -11.99 3.74 -2.12
C PRO A 2 -13.24 3.52 -2.96
N GLU A 3 -13.24 4.04 -4.20
CA GLU A 3 -14.40 3.98 -5.11
C GLU A 3 -14.98 2.57 -5.26
N GLY A 4 -14.11 1.56 -5.47
CA GLY A 4 -14.52 0.16 -5.62
C GLY A 4 -15.18 -0.46 -4.37
N LEU A 5 -15.08 0.18 -3.21
CA LEU A 5 -15.73 -0.25 -1.98
C LEU A 5 -16.95 0.59 -1.62
N LEU A 6 -17.18 1.72 -2.28
CA LEU A 6 -18.30 2.61 -1.97
C LEU A 6 -19.66 1.94 -2.26
N LEU A 7 -19.70 1.00 -3.20
CA LEU A 7 -20.87 0.17 -3.48
C LEU A 7 -21.38 -0.58 -2.23
N PHE A 8 -20.49 -0.93 -1.30
CA PHE A 8 -20.85 -1.64 -0.07
C PHE A 8 -21.20 -0.71 1.09
N ALA A 9 -21.05 0.61 0.94
CA ALA A 9 -21.15 1.55 2.06
C ALA A 9 -22.54 1.56 2.71
N THR A 10 -23.61 1.54 1.92
CA THR A 10 -25.00 1.48 2.42
C THR A 10 -25.28 0.16 3.12
N THR A 11 -24.85 -0.97 2.54
CA THR A 11 -25.00 -2.29 3.17
C THR A 11 -24.25 -2.37 4.50
N ILE A 12 -23.01 -1.87 4.56
CA ILE A 12 -22.23 -1.83 5.81
C ILE A 12 -22.93 -0.93 6.84
N SER A 13 -23.43 0.23 6.41
CA SER A 13 -24.19 1.15 7.24
C SER A 13 -25.41 0.48 7.87
N ASP A 14 -26.20 -0.23 7.06
CA ASP A 14 -27.40 -0.94 7.51
C ASP A 14 -27.05 -2.04 8.52
N ILE A 15 -26.00 -2.83 8.25
CA ILE A 15 -25.51 -3.86 9.17
C ILE A 15 -25.10 -3.22 10.51
N LEU A 16 -24.33 -2.13 10.49
CA LEU A 16 -23.88 -1.48 11.71
C LEU A 16 -25.07 -0.95 12.54
N MET A 17 -26.02 -0.25 11.91
CA MET A 17 -27.21 0.24 12.61
C MET A 17 -28.10 -0.91 13.12
N GLN A 18 -28.16 -2.03 12.40
CA GLN A 18 -28.92 -3.21 12.81
C GLN A 18 -28.32 -3.89 14.05
N PHE A 19 -27.00 -4.03 14.12
CA PHE A 19 -26.32 -4.78 15.17
C PHE A 19 -25.79 -3.90 16.32
N CYS A 20 -25.81 -2.57 16.18
CA CYS A 20 -25.39 -1.62 17.21
C CYS A 20 -26.52 -0.61 17.48
N PRO A 21 -27.45 -0.92 18.40
CA PRO A 21 -28.54 0.00 18.72
C PRO A 21 -28.03 1.34 19.24
N GLY A 22 -28.62 2.43 18.76
CA GLY A 22 -28.32 3.80 19.22
C GLY A 22 -27.12 4.46 18.54
N ILE A 23 -26.61 3.89 17.45
CA ILE A 23 -25.63 4.57 16.58
C ILE A 23 -26.32 5.17 15.35
N GLU A 24 -25.70 6.21 14.81
CA GLU A 24 -26.02 6.77 13.49
C GLU A 24 -24.76 6.70 12.63
N THR A 25 -24.93 6.42 11.34
CA THR A 25 -23.82 6.26 10.40
C THR A 25 -23.89 7.36 9.34
N LEU A 26 -22.75 8.02 9.12
CA LEU A 26 -22.57 9.00 8.06
C LEU A 26 -21.60 8.45 7.01
N ILE A 27 -22.06 8.33 5.76
CA ILE A 27 -21.23 7.88 4.65
C ILE A 27 -20.58 9.08 3.98
N MET A 28 -19.25 9.17 4.07
CA MET A 28 -18.48 10.20 3.36
C MET A 28 -18.35 9.82 1.88
N GLY A 29 -18.95 10.64 1.01
CA GLY A 29 -19.00 10.40 -0.43
C GLY A 29 -17.70 10.72 -1.19
N ASP A 30 -16.74 11.38 -0.54
CA ASP A 30 -15.46 11.68 -1.16
C ASP A 30 -14.63 10.42 -1.41
N VAL A 31 -14.14 10.28 -2.64
CA VAL A 31 -13.33 9.14 -3.04
C VAL A 31 -11.93 9.27 -2.45
N THR A 32 -11.55 8.27 -1.66
CA THR A 32 -10.19 8.19 -1.09
C THR A 32 -9.30 7.33 -1.99
N TYR A 33 -8.40 7.95 -2.77
CA TYR A 33 -7.48 7.26 -3.68
C TYR A 33 -6.26 6.62 -2.98
N GLY A 34 -6.12 6.79 -1.67
CA GLY A 34 -5.08 6.22 -0.84
C GLY A 34 -5.27 6.63 0.62
N ALA A 35 -4.54 6.02 1.55
CA ALA A 35 -4.77 6.30 2.97
C ALA A 35 -4.04 7.54 3.51
N CYS A 36 -3.42 8.35 2.64
CA CYS A 36 -3.05 9.72 2.98
C CYS A 36 -4.28 10.66 2.97
N CYS A 37 -5.43 10.19 2.48
CA CYS A 37 -6.67 10.93 2.36
C CYS A 37 -7.66 10.49 3.44
N ILE A 38 -7.26 10.51 4.71
CA ILE A 38 -8.20 10.41 5.82
C ILE A 38 -8.82 11.78 6.04
N ASP A 39 -10.15 11.84 6.11
CA ASP A 39 -10.87 13.09 6.33
C ASP A 39 -11.41 13.18 7.75
N ASP A 40 -10.47 13.22 8.70
CA ASP A 40 -10.76 13.33 10.13
C ASP A 40 -11.29 14.73 10.52
N TYR A 41 -10.89 15.77 9.80
CA TYR A 41 -11.39 17.13 10.00
C TYR A 41 -12.87 17.24 9.70
N THR A 42 -13.33 16.74 8.54
CA THR A 42 -14.76 16.79 8.18
C THR A 42 -15.57 15.88 9.10
N ALA A 43 -15.10 14.66 9.37
CA ALA A 43 -15.78 13.75 10.29
C ALA A 43 -16.01 14.38 11.67
N ARG A 44 -15.00 15.08 12.20
CA ARG A 44 -15.12 15.82 13.47
C ARG A 44 -16.07 17.02 13.35
N ALA A 45 -15.99 17.78 12.26
CA ALA A 45 -16.86 18.93 12.02
C ALA A 45 -18.34 18.53 11.93
N LEU A 46 -18.62 17.31 11.44
CA LEU A 46 -19.96 16.71 11.38
C LEU A 46 -20.41 16.09 12.71
N GLY A 47 -19.57 16.11 13.75
CA GLY A 47 -19.90 15.60 15.08
C GLY A 47 -19.76 14.09 15.24
N CYS A 48 -19.04 13.40 14.36
CA CYS A 48 -18.80 11.97 14.51
C CYS A 48 -17.87 11.67 15.69
N ASP A 49 -18.14 10.57 16.40
CA ASP A 49 -17.30 10.07 17.50
C ASP A 49 -16.21 9.09 17.04
N LEU A 50 -16.46 8.40 15.92
CA LEU A 50 -15.62 7.35 15.36
C LEU A 50 -15.60 7.46 13.83
N LEU A 51 -14.41 7.33 13.25
CA LEU A 51 -14.20 7.22 11.81
C LEU A 51 -13.77 5.80 11.44
N VAL A 52 -14.55 5.11 10.61
CA VAL A 52 -14.16 3.80 10.07
C VAL A 52 -13.58 4.00 8.67
N HIS A 53 -12.28 3.78 8.52
CA HIS A 53 -11.58 3.98 7.26
C HIS A 53 -11.17 2.63 6.64
N TYR A 54 -11.90 2.23 5.61
CA TYR A 54 -11.55 1.08 4.79
C TYR A 54 -10.50 1.49 3.76
N ALA A 55 -9.30 0.93 3.87
CA ALA A 55 -8.21 1.24 2.96
C ALA A 55 -7.13 0.16 2.97
N HIS A 56 -6.13 0.36 2.12
CA HIS A 56 -5.15 -0.67 1.82
C HIS A 56 -3.75 -0.40 2.43
N SER A 57 -3.42 0.85 2.78
CA SER A 57 -2.11 1.23 3.35
C SER A 57 -2.17 2.54 4.08
N CYS A 58 -2.32 2.55 5.40
CA CYS A 58 -2.28 3.77 6.21
C CYS A 58 -0.83 4.22 6.43
N LEU A 59 -0.40 5.23 5.67
CA LEU A 59 0.91 5.87 5.82
C LEU A 59 0.95 6.89 6.98
N ILE A 60 -0.22 7.13 7.59
CA ILE A 60 -0.43 8.09 8.66
C ILE A 60 -0.60 7.31 9.97
N PRO A 61 0.23 7.57 11.00
CA PRO A 61 0.06 6.95 12.31
C PRO A 61 -1.31 7.27 12.90
N VAL A 62 -1.93 6.30 13.58
CA VAL A 62 -3.18 6.51 14.35
C VAL A 62 -3.07 7.68 15.33
N ASP A 63 -1.86 7.96 15.81
CA ASP A 63 -1.60 9.00 16.83
C ASP A 63 -1.73 10.44 16.30
N VAL A 64 -1.84 10.64 14.99
CA VAL A 64 -1.99 11.98 14.41
C VAL A 64 -3.43 12.33 14.05
N THR A 65 -4.35 11.36 14.03
CA THR A 65 -5.77 11.60 13.73
C THR A 65 -6.46 12.29 14.89
N LYS A 66 -7.30 13.29 14.61
CA LYS A 66 -8.01 14.08 15.64
C LYS A 66 -9.31 13.43 16.15
N ILE A 67 -9.72 12.32 15.54
CA ILE A 67 -10.89 11.51 15.88
C ILE A 67 -10.45 10.05 16.08
N LYS A 68 -11.17 9.29 16.92
CA LYS A 68 -10.94 7.85 17.03
C LYS A 68 -11.14 7.23 15.65
N THR A 69 -10.14 6.49 15.18
CA THR A 69 -10.15 5.94 13.83
C THR A 69 -9.96 4.43 13.88
N LEU A 70 -10.88 3.68 13.28
CA LEU A 70 -10.76 2.25 13.03
C LEU A 70 -10.33 2.02 11.58
N TYR A 71 -9.15 1.44 11.41
CA TYR A 71 -8.67 1.04 10.08
C TYR A 71 -9.09 -0.39 9.77
N VAL A 72 -9.79 -0.55 8.64
CA VAL A 72 -10.16 -1.87 8.12
C VAL A 72 -9.33 -2.14 6.88
N PHE A 73 -8.39 -3.08 6.99
CA PHE A 73 -7.54 -3.49 5.89
C PHE A 73 -8.30 -4.43 4.95
N VAL A 74 -8.24 -4.12 3.66
CA VAL A 74 -8.80 -4.98 2.62
C VAL A 74 -7.66 -5.67 1.89
N ASP A 75 -7.73 -6.99 1.82
CA ASP A 75 -6.79 -7.85 1.12
C ASP A 75 -7.48 -8.49 -0.08
N ILE A 76 -6.77 -8.57 -1.20
CA ILE A 76 -7.24 -9.15 -2.44
C ILE A 76 -6.47 -10.45 -2.67
N SER A 77 -7.20 -11.55 -2.70
CA SER A 77 -6.67 -12.86 -3.05
C SER A 77 -6.47 -12.98 -4.56
N ILE A 78 -5.39 -13.63 -4.97
CA ILE A 78 -5.17 -14.08 -6.35
C ILE A 78 -5.31 -15.60 -6.38
N ASP A 79 -5.97 -16.12 -7.43
CA ASP A 79 -5.93 -17.56 -7.72
C ASP A 79 -4.51 -17.97 -8.09
N VAL A 80 -3.83 -18.61 -7.13
CA VAL A 80 -2.46 -19.09 -7.25
C VAL A 80 -2.33 -20.12 -8.36
N THR A 81 -3.35 -20.95 -8.59
CA THR A 81 -3.35 -22.00 -9.60
C THR A 81 -3.35 -21.38 -10.99
N HIS A 82 -4.24 -20.41 -11.22
CA HIS A 82 -4.30 -19.67 -12.47
C HIS A 82 -3.00 -18.87 -12.72
N LEU A 83 -2.43 -18.27 -11.67
CA LEU A 83 -1.15 -17.56 -11.76
C LEU A 83 -0.01 -18.50 -12.18
N LEU A 84 0.08 -19.69 -11.57
CA LEU A 84 1.09 -20.69 -11.90
C LEU A 84 1.00 -21.14 -13.36
N ALA A 85 -0.21 -21.55 -13.79
CA ALA A 85 -0.44 -21.99 -15.16
C ALA A 85 -0.09 -20.89 -16.18
N SER A 86 -0.38 -19.63 -15.83
CA SER A 86 -0.01 -18.48 -16.65
C SER A 86 1.51 -18.30 -16.73
N LEU A 87 2.24 -18.48 -15.63
CA LEU A 87 3.70 -18.32 -15.63
C LEU A 87 4.40 -19.45 -16.38
N GLU A 88 4.00 -20.70 -16.18
CA GLU A 88 4.56 -21.87 -16.88
C GLU A 88 4.35 -21.79 -18.39
N ARG A 89 3.20 -21.25 -18.83
CA ARG A 89 2.91 -21.06 -20.25
C ARG A 89 3.79 -19.99 -20.90
N ASN A 90 4.23 -18.99 -20.14
CA ASN A 90 4.90 -17.81 -20.69
C ASN A 90 6.41 -17.79 -20.42
N PHE A 91 6.91 -18.51 -19.40
CA PHE A 91 8.29 -18.46 -18.97
C PHE A 91 8.88 -19.87 -18.77
N PRO A 92 10.11 -20.11 -19.26
CA PRO A 92 10.80 -21.35 -18.97
C PRO A 92 11.18 -21.43 -17.48
N THR A 93 11.19 -22.65 -16.93
CA THR A 93 11.60 -22.95 -15.55
C THR A 93 13.06 -22.55 -15.29
N GLY A 94 13.40 -22.24 -14.04
CA GLY A 94 14.76 -21.83 -13.63
C GLY A 94 15.06 -20.34 -13.81
N LYS A 95 14.13 -19.54 -14.35
CA LYS A 95 14.26 -18.08 -14.38
C LYS A 95 13.99 -17.46 -13.02
N THR A 96 14.63 -16.32 -12.77
CA THR A 96 14.34 -15.50 -11.59
C THR A 96 13.19 -14.57 -11.92
N ILE A 97 12.12 -14.62 -11.12
CA ILE A 97 10.93 -13.77 -11.27
C ILE A 97 10.85 -12.85 -10.05
N ALA A 98 10.81 -11.54 -10.31
CA ALA A 98 10.50 -10.56 -9.29
C ALA A 98 8.98 -10.38 -9.23
N VAL A 99 8.38 -10.63 -8.07
CA VAL A 99 6.94 -10.45 -7.84
C VAL A 99 6.75 -9.15 -7.08
N VAL A 100 6.05 -8.21 -7.71
CA VAL A 100 5.73 -6.89 -7.15
C VAL A 100 4.24 -6.64 -7.39
N GLY A 101 3.58 -5.99 -6.46
CA GLY A 101 2.20 -5.55 -6.62
C GLY A 101 1.86 -4.44 -5.65
N THR A 102 0.60 -4.01 -5.70
CA THR A 102 0.09 -3.02 -4.76
C THR A 102 -0.08 -3.66 -3.38
N ILE A 103 -0.17 -2.83 -2.33
CA ILE A 103 -0.34 -3.31 -0.95
C ILE A 103 -1.58 -4.20 -0.76
N GLN A 104 -2.58 -4.03 -1.62
CA GLN A 104 -3.84 -4.79 -1.64
C GLN A 104 -3.58 -6.28 -1.87
N PHE A 105 -2.43 -6.64 -2.45
CA PHE A 105 -2.00 -8.00 -2.71
C PHE A 105 -0.82 -8.41 -1.81
N ASN A 106 -0.48 -7.65 -0.79
CA ASN A 106 0.74 -7.88 -0.01
C ASN A 106 0.77 -9.29 0.58
N ALA A 107 -0.30 -9.71 1.26
CA ALA A 107 -0.40 -11.06 1.81
C ALA A 107 -0.34 -12.12 0.71
N THR A 108 -1.06 -11.90 -0.40
CA THR A 108 -1.07 -12.80 -1.56
C THR A 108 0.32 -12.96 -2.20
N ILE A 109 1.06 -11.87 -2.41
CA ILE A 109 2.42 -11.88 -2.99
C ILE A 109 3.37 -12.72 -2.12
N HIS A 110 3.26 -12.58 -0.81
CA HIS A 110 4.03 -13.42 0.12
C HIS A 110 3.56 -14.88 0.10
N GLY A 111 2.26 -15.12 -0.03
CA GLY A 111 1.67 -16.46 -0.08
C GLY A 111 2.04 -17.27 -1.31
N VAL A 112 2.19 -16.63 -2.48
CA VAL A 112 2.49 -17.33 -3.75
C VAL A 112 3.94 -17.77 -3.86
N LYS A 113 4.86 -17.20 -3.07
CA LYS A 113 6.29 -17.46 -3.17
C LYS A 113 6.61 -18.96 -3.12
N ASN A 114 6.13 -19.64 -2.08
CA ASN A 114 6.42 -21.07 -1.87
C ASN A 114 5.86 -21.94 -2.99
N ALA A 115 4.69 -21.59 -3.54
CA ALA A 115 4.07 -22.35 -4.62
C ALA A 115 4.87 -22.22 -5.93
N LEU A 116 5.33 -21.01 -6.23
CA LEU A 116 6.13 -20.70 -7.40
C LEU A 116 7.55 -21.30 -7.33
N GLU A 117 8.16 -21.31 -6.14
CA GLU A 117 9.46 -21.97 -5.93
C GLU A 117 9.36 -23.48 -6.15
N ARG A 118 8.26 -24.13 -5.74
CA ARG A 118 8.01 -25.55 -6.03
C ARG A 118 7.83 -25.84 -7.51
N ALA A 119 7.32 -24.89 -8.30
CA ALA A 119 7.22 -24.99 -9.75
C ALA A 119 8.58 -24.76 -10.47
N GLY A 120 9.67 -24.55 -9.72
CA GLY A 120 11.02 -24.43 -10.28
C GLY A 120 11.40 -23.00 -10.68
N PHE A 121 10.66 -21.99 -10.24
CA PHE A 121 11.04 -20.58 -10.41
C PHE A 121 11.85 -20.08 -9.21
N ARG A 122 12.78 -19.15 -9.45
CA ARG A 122 13.46 -18.43 -8.35
C ARG A 122 12.72 -17.14 -8.07
N ILE A 123 12.04 -17.05 -6.92
CA ILE A 123 11.18 -15.90 -6.62
C ILE A 123 11.91 -14.86 -5.77
N LEU A 124 11.84 -13.61 -6.22
CA LEU A 124 12.29 -12.44 -5.49
C LEU A 124 11.09 -11.56 -5.16
N VAL A 125 10.79 -11.39 -3.87
CA VAL A 125 9.81 -10.42 -3.38
C VAL A 125 10.58 -9.27 -2.76
N PRO A 126 10.82 -8.17 -3.49
CA PRO A 126 11.57 -7.05 -2.95
C PRO A 126 10.72 -6.33 -1.91
N GLN A 127 11.24 -6.24 -0.69
CA GLN A 127 10.64 -5.44 0.37
C GLN A 127 11.28 -4.06 0.38
N ILE A 128 10.47 -3.02 0.21
CA ILE A 128 10.89 -1.64 0.41
C ILE A 128 10.27 -1.23 1.74
N ALA A 129 11.07 -1.13 2.80
CA ALA A 129 10.61 -0.53 4.05
C ALA A 129 10.03 0.86 3.76
N PRO A 130 8.94 1.29 4.41
CA PRO A 130 8.38 2.61 4.19
C PRO A 130 9.46 3.65 4.50
N SER A 131 10.10 4.17 3.46
CA SER A 131 11.07 5.23 3.61
C SER A 131 10.29 6.45 4.08
N ALA A 132 10.54 6.88 5.32
CA ALA A 132 10.01 8.13 5.86
C ALA A 132 10.30 9.35 4.96
N ARG A 133 11.18 9.19 3.97
CA ARG A 133 11.66 10.18 2.98
C ARG A 133 10.89 10.19 1.64
N ALA A 134 9.97 9.27 1.38
CA ALA A 134 9.08 9.33 0.21
C ALA A 134 8.04 10.47 0.29
N ARG A 135 8.06 11.25 1.38
CA ARG A 135 7.07 12.26 1.77
C ARG A 135 7.06 13.54 0.93
N SER A 136 7.92 13.72 -0.08
CA SER A 136 7.99 15.01 -0.79
C SER A 136 8.30 14.98 -2.29
N SER A 137 8.59 13.84 -2.91
CA SER A 137 8.81 13.82 -4.37
C SER A 137 8.23 12.54 -4.96
N GLY A 138 7.36 12.69 -5.95
CA GLY A 138 6.70 11.60 -6.70
C GLY A 138 7.67 10.76 -7.56
N ALA A 139 8.86 10.46 -7.05
CA ALA A 139 9.83 9.60 -7.70
C ALA A 139 9.55 8.12 -7.32
N PRO A 140 9.70 7.18 -8.27
CA PRO A 140 9.53 5.76 -7.99
C PRO A 140 10.57 5.28 -6.96
N PRO A 141 10.20 4.34 -6.06
CA PRO A 141 11.08 3.87 -5.01
C PRO A 141 12.27 3.10 -5.62
N ARG A 142 13.48 3.42 -5.15
CA ARG A 142 14.72 2.83 -5.63
C ARG A 142 14.89 1.43 -5.03
N VAL A 143 14.82 0.40 -5.87
CA VAL A 143 15.13 -0.98 -5.46
C VAL A 143 16.63 -1.06 -5.13
N SER A 144 16.97 -1.32 -3.86
CA SER A 144 18.36 -1.54 -3.46
C SER A 144 18.85 -2.89 -3.97
N ARG A 145 19.88 -2.91 -4.82
CA ARG A 145 20.64 -4.12 -5.14
C ARG A 145 21.33 -4.60 -3.87
N THR A 146 20.97 -5.78 -3.38
CA THR A 146 21.73 -6.49 -2.35
C THR A 146 23.15 -6.69 -2.85
N THR A 147 24.12 -6.26 -2.04
CA THR A 147 25.54 -6.09 -2.30
C THR A 147 26.26 -7.40 -2.68
N MET A 148 27.18 -7.31 -3.65
CA MET A 148 28.38 -8.15 -3.74
C MET A 148 29.59 -7.24 -3.47
N PRO A 149 30.64 -7.70 -2.75
CA PRO A 149 31.71 -6.82 -2.28
C PRO A 149 32.84 -6.70 -3.31
N SER A 150 33.39 -5.49 -3.50
CA SER A 150 34.82 -5.19 -3.29
C SER A 150 35.26 -3.84 -3.89
N THR A 151 36.06 -3.12 -3.09
CA THR A 151 37.20 -2.24 -3.42
C THR A 151 36.98 -0.81 -3.97
N SER A 152 37.36 0.16 -3.11
CA SER A 152 38.14 1.40 -3.33
C SER A 152 37.68 2.40 -4.41
N SER A 153 37.62 3.72 -4.24
CA SER A 153 38.26 4.64 -3.30
C SER A 153 37.58 6.02 -3.38
N CYS A 154 37.59 6.71 -2.25
CA CYS A 154 37.11 8.06 -1.99
C CYS A 154 37.90 9.14 -2.78
N THR A 155 37.24 10.17 -3.35
CA THR A 155 37.70 11.57 -3.23
C THR A 155 36.57 12.60 -3.48
N SER A 156 36.64 13.65 -2.67
CA SER A 156 35.79 14.82 -2.44
C SER A 156 35.89 15.95 -3.48
N ALA A 157 34.84 16.77 -3.62
CA ALA A 157 34.88 18.25 -3.76
C ALA A 157 33.43 18.79 -3.87
N THR A 158 32.89 19.52 -2.89
CA THR A 158 32.98 20.98 -2.62
C THR A 158 32.13 21.84 -3.57
N ALA A 159 31.26 22.64 -2.95
CA ALA A 159 30.34 23.60 -3.53
C ALA A 159 31.04 24.77 -4.26
N ALA A 160 30.38 25.30 -5.30
CA ALA A 160 30.57 26.69 -5.73
C ALA A 160 29.31 27.23 -6.45
N SER A 161 28.85 28.36 -5.94
CA SER A 161 27.84 29.29 -6.49
C SER A 161 28.41 30.15 -7.64
N THR A 162 27.56 30.59 -8.57
CA THR A 162 27.59 31.91 -9.28
C THR A 162 26.41 31.97 -10.28
N SER A 163 25.40 32.82 -10.04
CA SER A 163 25.20 34.18 -10.59
C SER A 163 24.94 34.26 -12.11
N ARG A 164 23.71 34.65 -12.47
CA ARG A 164 23.28 35.12 -13.80
C ARG A 164 23.93 36.45 -14.16
N ALA A 165 24.34 36.61 -15.42
CA ALA A 165 24.27 37.86 -16.17
C ALA A 165 24.43 37.58 -17.68
N SER A 166 23.36 37.81 -18.44
CA SER A 166 23.31 38.49 -19.75
C SER A 166 21.85 38.65 -20.13
#